data_AF-A0A7W1USN8-F1
#
_entry.id   AF-A0A7W1USN8-F1
#
_cell.length_a   1.000
_cell.length_b   1.000
_cell.length_c   1.000
_cell.angle_alpha   90.00
_cell.angle_beta   90.00
_cell.angle_gamma   90.00
#
_symmetry.space_group_name_H-M   'P 1'
#
loop_
_entity.id
_entity.type
_entity.pdbx_description
1 polymer ?
#
loop_
_entity_poly.entity_id
_entity_poly.type
_entity_poly.pdbx_seq_one_letter_code
_entity_poly.pdbx_strand_id
1 'polypeptide(L)'
;MATRRGPKSPMTDEHKAALAQGRSEGRIVKEYLEALRSKRPKRGRKRTPASIDRRLNTIDRSLADANPLSELKLIQERRNLQRERDALAGSVDLGAVEERFVDVAKGYSQRQGISYAAWREVGVEPQVLIKAGISRSS
;
A
#
# COMPACT_ATOMS: atom_id res chain seq x y z
N MET A 1 33.78 41.70 18.02
CA MET A 1 34.29 40.95 16.85
C MET A 1 33.57 39.61 16.80
N ALA A 2 32.68 39.41 15.82
CA ALA A 2 31.95 38.14 15.65
C ALA A 2 32.80 37.17 14.84
N THR A 3 33.18 36.03 15.44
CA THR A 3 33.89 34.96 14.75
C THR A 3 32.95 34.31 13.73
N ARG A 4 33.24 34.50 12.44
CA ARG A 4 32.55 33.79 11.36
C ARG A 4 32.87 32.31 11.49
N ARG A 5 31.87 31.49 11.80
CA ARG A 5 31.98 30.03 11.77
C ARG A 5 32.36 29.62 10.34
N GLY A 6 33.54 29.02 10.18
CA GLY A 6 34.07 28.57 8.88
C GLY A 6 33.13 27.58 8.17
N PRO A 7 33.34 27.35 6.86
CA PRO A 7 32.45 26.50 6.06
C PRO A 7 32.38 25.10 6.68
N LYS A 8 31.16 24.57 6.85
CA LYS A 8 30.92 23.17 7.25
C LYS A 8 31.79 22.28 6.37
N SER A 9 32.60 21.42 6.99
CA SER A 9 33.47 20.48 6.27
C SER A 9 32.73 19.82 5.11
N PRO A 10 33.36 19.69 3.93
CA PRO A 10 32.72 19.06 2.78
C PRO A 10 32.22 17.68 3.18
N MET A 11 30.94 17.44 2.92
CA MET A 11 30.24 16.20 3.27
C MET A 11 31.06 14.99 2.78
N THR A 12 31.46 14.11 3.71
CA THR A 12 32.23 12.91 3.36
C THR A 12 31.39 12.00 2.48
N ASP A 13 32.03 11.22 1.61
CA ASP A 13 31.31 10.33 0.69
C ASP A 13 30.49 9.26 1.45
N GLU A 14 30.99 8.83 2.62
CA GLU A 14 30.25 7.98 3.56
C GLU A 14 28.95 8.63 4.03
N HIS A 15 28.99 9.93 4.38
CA HIS A 15 27.80 10.65 4.82
C HIS A 15 26.79 10.85 3.66
N LYS A 16 27.28 11.07 2.43
CA LYS A 16 26.42 11.14 1.24
C LYS A 16 25.75 9.79 0.95
N ALA A 17 26.49 8.69 1.05
CA ALA A 17 25.97 7.33 0.86
C ALA A 17 24.91 6.99 1.91
N ALA A 18 25.17 7.28 3.18
CA ALA A 18 24.20 7.08 4.26
C ALA A 18 22.90 7.89 4.05
N LEU A 19 23.02 9.13 3.56
CA LEU A 19 21.86 9.97 3.27
C LEU A 19 21.06 9.47 2.05
N ALA A 20 21.74 8.98 1.01
CA ALA A 20 21.10 8.37 -0.15
C ALA A 20 20.35 7.10 0.23
N GLN A 21 20.98 6.24 1.05
CA GLN A 21 20.37 5.03 1.59
C GLN A 21 19.13 5.34 2.44
N GLY A 22 19.21 6.31 3.37
CA GLY A 22 18.04 6.69 4.17
C GLY A 22 16.86 7.20 3.33
N ARG A 23 17.13 7.90 2.22
CA ARG A 23 16.09 8.38 1.30
C ARG A 23 15.43 7.27 0.49
N SER A 24 16.21 6.31 -0.02
CA SER A 24 15.66 5.20 -0.79
C SER A 24 14.77 4.31 0.08
N GLU A 25 15.24 3.98 1.28
CA GLU A 25 14.50 3.17 2.24
C GLU A 25 13.22 3.85 2.70
N GLY A 26 13.30 5.15 3.05
CA GLY A 26 12.13 5.93 3.42
C GLY A 26 11.08 5.99 2.30
N ARG A 27 11.51 6.07 1.03
CA ARG A 27 10.60 6.04 -0.12
C ARG A 27 9.88 4.70 -0.24
N ILE A 28 10.60 3.59 -0.12
CA ILE A 28 10.04 2.24 -0.23
C ILE A 28 9.05 1.98 0.92
N VAL A 29 9.43 2.32 2.16
CA VAL A 29 8.56 2.19 3.33
C VAL A 29 7.29 3.02 3.15
N LYS A 30 7.41 4.26 2.68
CA LYS A 30 6.25 5.12 2.41
C LYS A 30 5.33 4.50 1.36
N GLU A 31 5.88 4.04 0.24
CA GLU A 31 5.12 3.40 -0.85
C GLU A 31 4.32 2.20 -0.34
N TYR A 32 4.94 1.34 0.48
CA TYR A 32 4.27 0.20 1.10
C TYR A 32 3.13 0.61 2.03
N LEU A 33 3.36 1.57 2.92
CA LEU A 33 2.32 2.05 3.84
C LEU A 33 1.15 2.73 3.11
N GLU A 34 1.41 3.45 2.02
CA GLU A 34 0.39 4.06 1.18
C GLU A 34 -0.42 3.00 0.41
N ALA A 35 0.25 1.98 -0.12
CA ALA A 35 -0.41 0.83 -0.76
C ALA A 35 -1.29 0.06 0.23
N LEU A 36 -0.81 -0.19 1.46
CA LEU A 36 -1.59 -0.80 2.54
C LEU A 36 -2.82 0.02 2.90
N ARG A 37 -2.69 1.36 3.02
CA ARG A 37 -3.83 2.24 3.33
C ARG A 37 -4.86 2.25 2.20
N SER A 38 -4.42 2.25 0.95
CA SER A 38 -5.29 2.21 -0.23
C SER A 38 -6.10 0.91 -0.32
N LYS A 39 -5.55 -0.21 0.13
CA LYS A 39 -6.23 -1.51 0.16
C LYS A 39 -7.09 -1.78 1.40
N ARG A 40 -7.06 -0.90 2.42
CA ARG A 40 -7.84 -1.12 3.64
C ARG A 40 -9.34 -1.09 3.31
N PRO A 41 -10.09 -2.18 3.56
CA PRO A 41 -11.51 -2.23 3.23
C PRO A 41 -12.28 -1.18 4.07
N LYS A 42 -13.15 -0.39 3.42
CA LYS A 42 -14.10 0.47 4.13
C LYS A 42 -15.05 -0.40 4.96
N ARG A 43 -15.49 0.10 6.13
CA ARG A 43 -16.40 -0.61 7.06
C ARG A 43 -17.60 -1.20 6.30
N GLY A 44 -17.73 -2.53 6.31
CA GLY A 44 -18.74 -3.31 5.59
C GLY A 44 -18.17 -4.65 5.09
N ARG A 45 -19.04 -5.61 4.72
CA ARG A 45 -18.62 -6.92 4.16
C ARG A 45 -17.72 -6.68 2.94
N LYS A 46 -16.55 -7.32 2.90
CA LYS A 46 -15.57 -7.16 1.81
C LYS A 46 -16.24 -7.43 0.45
N ARG A 47 -16.34 -6.40 -0.41
CA ARG A 47 -16.56 -6.58 -1.85
C ARG A 47 -15.21 -7.01 -2.45
N THR A 48 -15.16 -8.21 -3.00
CA THR A 48 -13.99 -8.77 -3.68
C THR A 48 -14.18 -8.75 -5.19
N PRO A 49 -13.10 -8.79 -6.00
CA PRO A 49 -13.21 -8.94 -7.45
C PRO A 49 -14.13 -10.11 -7.84
N ALA A 50 -13.95 -11.27 -7.21
CA ALA A 50 -14.81 -12.44 -7.42
C ALA A 50 -16.29 -12.22 -7.05
N SER A 51 -16.59 -11.36 -6.07
CA SER A 51 -17.99 -10.99 -5.76
C SER A 51 -18.58 -10.02 -6.80
N ILE A 52 -17.75 -9.13 -7.35
CA ILE A 52 -18.12 -8.20 -8.42
C ILE A 52 -18.38 -8.98 -9.70
N ASP A 53 -17.49 -9.88 -10.09
CA ASP A 53 -17.62 -10.73 -11.27
C ASP A 53 -18.89 -11.60 -11.19
N ARG A 54 -19.18 -12.19 -10.02
CA ARG A 54 -20.44 -12.92 -9.79
C ARG A 54 -21.67 -12.03 -10.00
N ARG A 55 -21.65 -10.79 -9.51
CA ARG A 55 -22.77 -9.86 -9.68
C ARG A 55 -22.92 -9.39 -11.11
N LEU A 56 -21.82 -9.14 -11.83
CA LEU A 56 -21.83 -8.82 -13.26
C LEU A 56 -22.48 -9.95 -14.07
N ASN A 57 -22.08 -11.20 -13.82
CA ASN A 57 -22.69 -12.38 -14.46
C ASN A 57 -24.20 -12.50 -14.17
N THR A 58 -24.64 -12.16 -12.96
CA THR A 58 -26.08 -12.12 -12.64
C THR A 58 -26.79 -11.02 -13.42
N ILE A 59 -26.21 -9.81 -13.48
CA ILE A 59 -26.79 -8.69 -14.20
C ILE A 59 -26.93 -9.02 -15.70
N ASP A 60 -25.91 -9.62 -16.31
CA ASP A 60 -25.94 -9.97 -17.73
C ASP A 60 -27.05 -10.97 -18.05
N ARG A 61 -27.34 -11.92 -17.15
CA ARG A 61 -28.48 -12.83 -17.28
C ARG A 61 -29.82 -12.12 -17.10
N SER A 62 -29.91 -11.22 -16.11
CA SER A 62 -31.15 -10.47 -15.82
C SER A 62 -31.51 -9.45 -16.89
N LEU A 63 -30.54 -9.00 -17.70
CA LEU A 63 -30.79 -8.06 -18.80
C LEU A 63 -31.62 -8.66 -19.94
N ALA A 64 -31.57 -9.98 -20.15
CA ALA A 64 -32.29 -10.64 -21.26
C ALA A 64 -33.82 -10.48 -21.16
N ASP A 65 -34.36 -10.48 -19.95
CA ASP A 65 -35.79 -10.43 -19.68
C ASP A 65 -36.22 -9.13 -18.96
N ALA A 66 -35.34 -8.12 -18.90
CA ALA A 66 -35.59 -6.90 -18.16
C ALA A 66 -36.61 -6.00 -18.85
N ASN A 67 -37.57 -5.48 -18.10
CA ASN A 67 -38.40 -4.37 -18.56
C ASN A 67 -37.55 -3.08 -18.68
N PRO A 68 -38.00 -2.04 -19.43
CA PRO A 68 -37.18 -0.86 -19.73
C PRO A 68 -36.61 -0.13 -18.51
N LEU A 69 -37.37 -0.07 -17.41
CA LEU A 69 -36.92 0.60 -16.19
C LEU A 69 -35.87 -0.24 -15.44
N SER A 70 -36.09 -1.56 -15.38
CA SER A 70 -35.14 -2.51 -14.78
C SER A 70 -33.85 -2.59 -15.60
N GLU A 71 -33.94 -2.56 -16.93
CA GLU A 71 -32.80 -2.55 -17.84
C GLU A 71 -31.91 -1.34 -17.58
N LEU A 72 -32.49 -0.13 -17.50
CA LEU A 72 -31.75 1.08 -17.17
C LEU A 72 -31.00 0.97 -15.83
N LYS A 73 -31.66 0.45 -14.79
CA LYS A 73 -31.06 0.26 -13.46
C LYS A 73 -29.92 -0.77 -13.48
N LEU A 74 -30.13 -1.90 -14.17
CA LEU A 74 -29.13 -2.96 -14.31
C LEU A 74 -27.90 -2.49 -15.10
N ILE A 75 -28.10 -1.70 -16.16
CA ILE A 75 -27.00 -1.07 -16.92
C ILE A 75 -26.22 -0.10 -16.03
N GLN A 76 -26.91 0.71 -15.21
CA GLN A 76 -26.24 1.63 -14.27
C GLN A 76 -25.44 0.86 -13.22
N GLU A 77 -25.99 -0.23 -12.68
CA GLU A 77 -25.29 -1.10 -11.73
C GLU A 77 -24.06 -1.75 -12.36
N ARG A 78 -24.18 -2.30 -13.58
CA ARG A 78 -23.06 -2.86 -14.35
C ARG A 78 -21.94 -1.84 -14.55
N ARG A 79 -22.25 -0.61 -14.94
CA ARG A 79 -21.25 0.48 -15.08
C ARG A 79 -20.57 0.82 -13.76
N ASN A 80 -21.32 0.85 -12.65
CA ASN A 80 -20.74 1.09 -11.33
C ASN A 80 -19.78 -0.03 -10.91
N LEU A 81 -20.18 -1.28 -11.11
CA LEU A 81 -19.39 -2.46 -10.78
C LEU A 81 -18.12 -2.57 -11.64
N GLN A 82 -18.20 -2.22 -12.93
CA GLN A 82 -17.02 -2.20 -13.80
C GLN A 82 -16.01 -1.15 -13.33
N ARG A 83 -16.45 0.07 -12.99
CA ARG A 83 -15.55 1.09 -12.42
C ARG A 83 -14.92 0.65 -11.09
N GLU A 84 -15.69 -0.02 -10.25
CA GLU A 84 -15.16 -0.57 -8.99
C GLU A 84 -14.14 -1.69 -9.25
N ARG A 85 -14.40 -2.56 -10.22
CA ARG A 85 -13.47 -3.61 -10.68
C ARG A 85 -12.16 -3.01 -11.18
N ASP A 86 -12.25 -1.97 -12.00
CA ASP A 86 -11.08 -1.27 -12.56
C ASP A 86 -10.29 -0.55 -11.45
N ALA A 87 -10.97 0.03 -10.47
CA ALA A 87 -10.32 0.63 -9.30
C ALA A 87 -9.60 -0.41 -8.42
N LEU A 88 -10.16 -1.61 -8.28
CA LEU A 88 -9.50 -2.73 -7.59
C LEU A 88 -8.32 -3.28 -8.40
N ALA A 89 -8.43 -3.34 -9.73
CA ALA A 89 -7.35 -3.77 -10.61
C ALA A 89 -6.19 -2.75 -10.67
N GLY A 90 -6.50 -1.46 -10.59
CA GLY A 90 -5.52 -0.37 -10.47
C GLY A 90 -4.90 -0.25 -9.08
N SER A 91 -5.28 -1.09 -8.11
CA SER A 91 -4.61 -1.13 -6.82
C SER A 91 -3.21 -1.72 -7.01
N VAL A 92 -2.20 -0.91 -6.70
CA VAL A 92 -0.76 -1.23 -6.72
C VAL A 92 -0.51 -2.71 -6.42
N ASP A 93 0.33 -3.37 -7.23
CA ASP A 93 0.79 -4.73 -6.95
C ASP A 93 1.50 -4.74 -5.58
N LEU A 94 0.72 -5.08 -4.57
CA LEU A 94 1.17 -5.06 -3.19
C LEU A 94 2.25 -6.12 -3.00
N GLY A 95 2.28 -7.18 -3.81
CA GLY A 95 3.35 -8.18 -3.79
C GLY A 95 4.69 -7.55 -4.12
N ALA A 96 4.80 -6.88 -5.27
CA ALA A 96 6.04 -6.23 -5.69
C ALA A 96 6.49 -5.11 -4.73
N VAL A 97 5.56 -4.38 -4.10
CA VAL A 97 5.91 -3.35 -3.10
C VAL A 97 6.29 -3.98 -1.76
N GLU A 98 5.63 -5.08 -1.36
CA GLU A 98 5.96 -5.85 -0.15
C GLU A 98 7.37 -6.45 -0.22
N GLU A 99 7.76 -7.01 -1.37
CA GLU A 99 9.10 -7.56 -1.56
C GLU A 99 10.18 -6.50 -1.31
N ARG A 100 10.05 -5.32 -1.93
CA ARG A 100 10.97 -4.20 -1.69
C ARG A 100 10.93 -3.73 -0.24
N PHE A 101 9.75 -3.71 0.38
CA PHE A 101 9.61 -3.34 1.79
C PHE A 101 10.37 -4.32 2.70
N VAL A 102 10.22 -5.62 2.48
CA VAL A 102 10.87 -6.68 3.26
C VAL A 102 12.40 -6.51 3.26
N ASP A 103 12.98 -6.16 2.11
CA ASP A 103 14.43 -5.97 1.96
C ASP A 103 14.99 -4.81 2.80
N VAL A 104 14.22 -3.72 2.95
CA VAL A 104 14.72 -2.49 3.59
C VAL A 104 14.20 -2.28 5.02
N ALA A 105 13.07 -2.88 5.37
CA ALA A 105 12.32 -2.54 6.59
C ALA A 105 13.13 -2.75 7.87
N LYS A 106 13.96 -3.80 7.95
CA LYS A 106 14.80 -4.04 9.14
C LYS A 106 15.82 -2.95 9.36
N GLY A 107 16.60 -2.62 8.33
CA GLY A 107 17.62 -1.59 8.42
C GLY A 107 17.00 -0.22 8.72
N TYR A 108 15.88 0.09 8.05
CA TYR A 108 15.13 1.31 8.30
C TYR A 108 14.64 1.38 9.75
N SER A 109 14.08 0.30 10.27
CA SER A 109 13.60 0.21 11.66
C SER A 109 14.73 0.43 12.67
N GLN A 110 15.89 -0.20 12.46
CA GLN A 110 17.07 -0.05 13.32
C GLN A 110 17.62 1.37 13.31
N ARG A 111 17.69 2.02 12.13
CA ARG A 111 18.15 3.41 12.02
C ARG A 111 17.18 4.42 12.62
N GLN A 112 15.88 4.16 12.52
CA GLN A 112 14.83 5.09 12.98
C GLN A 112 14.30 4.77 14.39
N GLY A 113 14.75 3.68 15.02
CA GLY A 113 14.25 3.25 16.33
C GLY A 113 12.78 2.80 16.32
N ILE A 114 12.33 2.18 15.21
CA ILE A 114 10.93 1.74 15.06
C ILE A 114 10.79 0.31 15.57
N SER A 115 9.90 0.12 16.54
CA SER A 115 9.63 -1.20 17.12
C SER A 115 8.66 -2.03 16.27
N TYR A 116 8.65 -3.34 16.51
CA TYR A 116 7.63 -4.24 15.94
C TYR A 116 6.21 -3.77 16.26
N ALA A 117 5.96 -3.26 17.47
CA ALA A 117 4.64 -2.79 17.89
C ALA A 117 4.16 -1.62 17.03
N ALA A 118 5.02 -0.66 16.71
CA ALA A 118 4.69 0.48 15.86
C ALA A 118 4.23 0.04 14.46
N TRP A 119 4.90 -0.95 13.86
CA TRP A 119 4.49 -1.52 12.57
C TRP A 119 3.11 -2.18 12.63
N ARG A 120 2.81 -2.87 13.74
CA ARG A 120 1.52 -3.52 13.94
C ARG A 120 0.39 -2.50 14.10
N GLU A 121 0.63 -1.40 14.79
CA GLU A 121 -0.36 -0.32 14.98
C GLU A 121 -0.76 0.34 13.65
N VAL A 122 0.19 0.55 12.74
CA VAL A 122 -0.12 1.11 11.42
C VAL A 122 -0.75 0.09 10.45
N GLY A 123 -0.74 -1.20 10.83
CA GLY A 123 -1.46 -2.28 10.15
C GLY A 123 -0.61 -3.19 9.27
N VAL A 124 0.72 -3.20 9.43
CA VAL A 124 1.59 -4.16 8.74
C VAL A 124 1.36 -5.55 9.32
N GLU A 125 1.18 -6.56 8.46
CA GLU A 125 0.89 -7.92 8.91
C GLU A 125 2.10 -8.60 9.57
N PRO A 126 1.89 -9.48 10.58
CA PRO A 126 2.98 -10.16 11.28
C PRO A 126 3.86 -10.99 10.35
N GLN A 127 3.27 -11.63 9.33
CA GLN A 127 4.00 -12.45 8.37
C GLN A 127 4.99 -11.61 7.56
N VAL A 128 4.63 -10.39 7.18
CA VAL A 128 5.52 -9.47 6.47
C VAL A 128 6.68 -9.02 7.37
N LEU A 129 6.40 -8.73 8.65
CA LEU A 129 7.45 -8.36 9.61
C LEU A 129 8.43 -9.52 9.88
N ILE A 130 7.92 -10.76 9.93
CA ILE A 130 8.76 -11.96 10.05
C ILE A 130 9.66 -12.11 8.81
N LYS A 131 9.11 -11.95 7.60
CA LYS A 131 9.90 -11.97 6.35
C LYS A 131 10.98 -10.89 6.36
N ALA A 132 10.64 -9.69 6.84
CA ALA A 132 11.59 -8.58 7.00
C ALA A 132 12.61 -8.81 8.12
N GLY A 133 12.51 -9.88 8.92
CA GLY A 133 13.41 -10.14 10.04
C GLY A 133 13.24 -9.18 11.21
N ILE A 134 12.05 -8.59 11.37
CA ILE A 134 11.66 -7.74 12.50
C ILE A 134 10.87 -8.61 13.48
N SER A 135 11.47 -8.91 14.63
CA SER A 135 10.85 -9.78 15.64
C SER A 135 10.15 -8.97 16.74
N ARG A 136 9.29 -9.62 17.52
CA ARG A 136 8.57 -8.98 18.65
C ARG A 136 9.49 -8.51 19.78
N SER A 137 10.70 -9.06 19.84
CA SER A 137 11.74 -8.75 20.83
C SER A 137 12.80 -7.79 20.30
N SER A 138 12.64 -7.28 19.07
CA SER A 138 13.57 -6.36 18.40
C SER A 138 13.23 -4.90 18.64
#